data_AF-A0A817PJU2-F1
#
_entry.id   AF-A0A817PJU2-F1
#
_cell.length_a   1.000
_cell.length_b   1.000
_cell.length_c   1.000
_cell.angle_alpha   90.00
_cell.angle_beta   90.00
_cell.angle_gamma   90.00
#
_symmetry.space_group_name_H-M   'P 1'
#
loop_
_entity.id
_entity.type
_entity.pdbx_description
1 polymer ?
#
loop_
_entity_poly.entity_id
_entity_poly.type
_entity_poly.pdbx_seq_one_letter_code
_entity_poly.pdbx_strand_id
1 'polypeptide(L)'
;MVPYRESKLTSFFKSYFDGEGRIRMILCVNPTADGYEEIQHALKFGELTKDVMVPRALPPPPPPPPVPPKVIRGHAILREVDNQQQQSVPFLFTEFNAQALIAQFPPLEYSLLDGVGADEAMINLEEHLRRRIDERHRLNMLIHEQHDYLHKFTLELTSDYDSTISDHDELIKENEQQSKTIRHLQTRIKLLEKSQNDFYKTTNQMERENKTLKSKIEDRNNEIKSLKAERRKDKIDFENKLKIKINELEQQYLNDLKTKEIQMREIERQHDDKLNIIRSMAATNTNTPTNENVYQNPLSARKRCQSEERILQEAPTQSPSSRQAPAVPPKRFRT
;
A
#
# COMPACT_ATOMS: atom_id res chain seq x y z
N MET A 1 -45.22 6.34 28.54
CA MET A 1 -43.93 6.65 27.85
C MET A 1 -43.67 8.14 28.03
N VAL A 2 -42.46 8.54 28.44
CA VAL A 2 -42.14 9.97 28.66
C VAL A 2 -41.94 10.67 27.30
N PRO A 3 -42.59 11.83 27.04
CA PRO A 3 -42.68 12.42 25.70
C PRO A 3 -41.44 13.25 25.30
N TYR A 4 -40.24 12.66 25.29
CA TYR A 4 -39.01 13.40 24.96
C TYR A 4 -38.95 13.94 23.51
N ARG A 5 -39.77 13.40 22.59
CA ARG A 5 -39.74 13.73 21.16
C ARG A 5 -40.61 14.92 20.76
N GLU A 6 -41.39 15.48 21.68
CA GLU A 6 -42.28 16.61 21.39
C GLU A 6 -41.52 17.93 21.24
N SER A 7 -40.30 18.02 21.78
CA SER A 7 -39.45 19.21 21.74
C SER A 7 -37.98 18.84 21.53
N LYS A 8 -37.25 19.68 20.79
CA LYS A 8 -35.79 19.54 20.63
C LYS A 8 -35.06 19.66 21.98
N LEU A 9 -35.57 20.49 22.88
CA LEU A 9 -35.04 20.69 24.22
C LEU A 9 -35.15 19.41 25.05
N THR A 10 -36.35 18.80 25.08
CA THR A 10 -36.58 17.55 25.81
C THR A 10 -35.81 16.38 25.20
N SER A 11 -35.59 16.38 23.88
CA SER A 11 -34.76 15.38 23.22
C SER A 11 -33.28 15.51 23.59
N PHE A 12 -32.78 16.72 23.81
CA PHE A 12 -31.40 16.94 24.24
C PHE A 12 -31.18 16.49 25.68
N PHE A 13 -32.13 16.76 26.58
CA PHE A 13 -32.03 16.37 27.99
C PHE A 13 -32.39 14.91 28.27
N LYS A 14 -32.86 14.14 27.28
CA LYS A 14 -33.28 12.75 27.45
C LYS A 14 -32.23 11.89 28.15
N SER A 15 -30.96 11.96 27.71
CA SER A 15 -29.87 11.17 28.30
C SER A 15 -29.68 11.45 29.80
N TYR A 16 -29.81 12.71 30.22
CA TYR A 16 -29.68 13.09 31.62
C TYR A 16 -30.85 12.58 32.47
N PHE A 17 -32.08 12.61 31.95
CA PHE A 17 -33.26 12.09 32.64
C PHE A 17 -33.37 10.55 32.59
N ASP A 18 -32.62 9.89 31.71
CA ASP A 18 -32.52 8.43 31.61
C ASP A 18 -31.38 7.85 32.50
N GLY A 19 -30.53 8.69 33.13
CA GLY A 19 -29.51 8.27 34.11
C GLY A 19 -28.05 8.49 33.72
N GLU A 20 -27.81 9.04 32.53
CA GLU A 20 -26.46 9.37 32.04
C GLU A 20 -26.11 10.82 32.40
N GLY A 21 -25.82 11.06 33.68
CA GLY A 21 -25.29 12.36 34.14
C GLY A 21 -25.81 12.81 35.50
N ARG A 22 -25.46 14.05 35.89
CA ARG A 22 -25.97 14.72 37.10
C ARG A 22 -26.70 16.00 36.68
N ILE A 23 -27.96 16.12 37.09
CA ILE A 23 -28.77 17.31 36.85
C ILE A 23 -28.80 18.15 38.11
N ARG A 24 -28.56 19.46 37.99
CA ARG A 24 -28.83 20.45 39.03
C ARG A 24 -29.70 21.54 38.42
N MET A 25 -30.83 21.84 39.05
CA MET A 25 -31.71 22.92 38.62
C MET A 25 -31.50 24.12 39.54
N ILE A 26 -31.32 25.29 38.95
CA ILE A 26 -31.24 26.57 39.67
C ILE A 26 -32.48 27.36 39.30
N LEU A 27 -33.27 27.75 40.30
CA LEU A 27 -34.45 28.58 40.11
C LEU A 27 -34.12 30.01 40.50
N CYS A 28 -34.24 30.93 39.54
CA CYS A 28 -34.07 32.37 39.77
C CYS A 28 -35.44 32.99 40.06
N VAL A 29 -35.55 33.74 41.15
CA VAL A 29 -36.80 34.40 41.58
C VAL A 29 -36.57 35.90 41.71
N ASN A 30 -37.51 36.70 41.19
CA ASN A 30 -37.53 38.14 41.35
C ASN A 30 -38.39 38.52 42.58
N PRO A 31 -37.89 39.26 43.58
CA PRO A 31 -38.65 39.57 44.80
C PRO A 31 -39.79 40.60 44.63
N THR A 32 -40.02 41.16 43.43
CA THR A 32 -41.05 42.17 43.19
C THR A 32 -42.46 41.58 43.05
N ALA A 33 -43.50 42.33 43.46
CA ALA A 33 -44.89 41.88 43.45
C ALA A 33 -45.50 41.68 42.04
N ASP A 34 -44.96 42.34 41.01
CA ASP A 34 -45.52 42.37 39.64
C ASP A 34 -45.44 41.03 38.87
N GLY A 35 -44.91 39.97 39.49
CA GLY A 35 -44.79 38.63 38.91
C GLY A 35 -45.18 37.50 39.86
N TYR A 36 -45.98 37.78 40.90
CA TYR A 36 -46.31 36.80 41.94
C TYR A 36 -46.86 35.48 41.38
N GLU A 37 -47.79 35.55 40.42
CA GLU A 37 -48.37 34.37 39.76
C GLU A 37 -47.32 33.55 38.99
N GLU A 38 -46.39 34.20 38.30
CA GLU A 38 -45.31 33.51 37.56
C GLU A 38 -44.31 32.87 38.52
N ILE A 39 -43.97 33.56 39.61
CA ILE A 39 -43.11 33.05 40.67
C ILE A 39 -43.75 31.84 41.35
N GLN A 40 -45.06 31.89 41.62
CA GLN A 40 -45.79 30.77 42.21
C GLN A 40 -45.77 29.54 41.29
N HIS A 41 -45.96 29.72 39.97
CA HIS A 41 -45.83 28.64 39.00
C HIS A 41 -44.41 28.06 38.95
N ALA A 42 -43.39 28.93 38.97
CA ALA A 42 -41.99 28.54 38.93
C ALA A 42 -41.57 27.75 40.20
N LEU A 43 -42.04 28.19 41.38
CA LEU A 43 -41.83 27.50 42.64
C LEU A 43 -42.53 26.14 42.68
N LYS A 44 -43.78 26.06 42.20
CA LYS A 44 -44.53 24.79 42.11
C LYS A 44 -43.84 23.80 41.18
N PHE A 45 -43.31 24.26 40.04
CA PHE A 45 -42.48 23.43 39.17
C PHE A 45 -41.18 22.99 39.89
N GLY A 46 -40.54 23.92 40.60
CA GLY A 46 -39.39 23.63 41.46
C GLY A 46 -39.65 22.54 42.50
N GLU A 47 -40.84 22.50 43.08
CA GLU A 47 -41.27 21.45 44.00
C GLU A 47 -41.44 20.11 43.29
N LEU A 48 -42.20 20.08 42.19
CA LEU A 48 -42.46 18.86 41.42
C LEU A 48 -41.19 18.17 40.90
N THR A 49 -40.16 18.95 40.55
CA THR A 49 -38.89 18.42 40.03
C THR A 49 -38.03 17.74 41.09
N LYS A 50 -38.26 17.98 42.39
CA LYS A 50 -37.54 17.30 43.48
C LYS A 50 -37.88 15.81 43.56
N ASP A 51 -39.09 15.45 43.15
CA ASP A 51 -39.59 14.07 43.21
C ASP A 51 -39.13 13.22 42.02
N VAL A 52 -38.43 13.82 41.05
CA VAL A 52 -37.94 13.11 39.85
C VAL A 52 -36.70 12.32 40.22
N MET A 53 -36.89 11.02 40.49
CA MET A 53 -35.79 10.07 40.67
C MET A 53 -35.37 9.47 39.33
N VAL A 54 -34.09 9.60 39.00
CA VAL A 54 -33.52 9.04 37.78
C VAL A 54 -32.85 7.69 38.09
N PRO A 55 -33.16 6.59 37.35
CA PRO A 55 -32.53 5.30 37.56
C PRO A 55 -31.04 5.37 37.20
N ARG A 56 -30.17 5.46 38.20
CA ARG A 56 -28.72 5.50 38.01
C ARG A 56 -28.21 4.12 37.60
N ALA A 57 -27.60 4.01 36.42
CA ALA A 57 -26.77 2.85 36.10
C ALA A 57 -25.64 2.75 37.14
N LEU A 58 -25.42 1.53 37.66
CA LEU A 58 -24.42 1.14 38.67
C LEU A 58 -23.03 1.79 38.44
N PRO A 59 -22.18 1.88 39.49
CA PRO A 59 -20.86 2.53 39.41
C PRO A 59 -20.06 2.04 38.20
N PRO A 60 -19.23 2.91 37.59
CA PRO A 60 -18.55 2.62 36.34
C PRO A 60 -17.73 1.31 36.48
N PRO A 61 -17.80 0.41 35.48
CA PRO A 61 -17.00 -0.81 35.50
C PRO A 61 -15.50 -0.45 35.58
N PRO A 62 -14.67 -1.32 36.19
CA PRO A 62 -13.23 -1.08 36.30
C PRO A 62 -12.62 -0.83 34.91
N PRO A 63 -11.57 0.00 34.83
CA PRO A 63 -11.01 0.44 33.56
C PRO A 63 -10.58 -0.77 32.70
N PRO A 64 -10.90 -0.78 31.39
CA PRO A 64 -10.50 -1.86 30.51
C PRO A 64 -8.97 -1.90 30.33
N PRO A 65 -8.38 -3.09 30.07
CA PRO A 65 -6.95 -3.24 29.90
C PRO A 65 -6.40 -2.39 28.73
N PRO A 66 -5.11 -2.00 28.77
CA PRO A 66 -4.54 -1.05 27.85
C PRO A 66 -4.62 -1.54 26.40
N VAL A 67 -5.24 -0.74 25.54
CA VAL A 67 -5.39 -1.00 24.09
C VAL A 67 -4.23 -0.32 23.34
N PRO A 68 -3.63 -0.96 22.32
CA PRO A 68 -2.46 -0.44 21.61
C PRO A 68 -2.64 0.94 20.91
N PRO A 69 -1.53 1.66 20.66
CA PRO A 69 -1.44 3.13 20.62
C PRO A 69 -1.94 3.82 19.33
N LYS A 70 -2.86 3.21 18.57
CA LYS A 70 -3.26 3.77 17.25
C LYS A 70 -4.61 4.48 17.21
N VAL A 71 -5.41 4.45 18.29
CA VAL A 71 -6.73 5.13 18.36
C VAL A 71 -6.78 6.20 19.47
N ILE A 72 -5.61 6.61 19.98
CA ILE A 72 -5.46 7.51 21.13
C ILE A 72 -5.00 8.88 20.65
N ARG A 73 -5.87 9.62 19.95
CA ARG A 73 -5.65 11.07 19.79
C ARG A 73 -6.94 11.85 19.88
N GLY A 74 -8.05 11.33 19.33
CA GLY A 74 -9.37 11.96 19.46
C GLY A 74 -9.98 11.86 20.87
N HIS A 75 -9.85 10.70 21.53
CA HIS A 75 -10.49 10.46 22.84
C HIS A 75 -9.66 10.90 24.06
N ALA A 76 -8.35 11.12 23.91
CA ALA A 76 -7.49 11.59 25.00
C ALA A 76 -7.73 13.08 25.30
N ILE A 77 -7.86 13.90 24.25
CA ILE A 77 -8.14 15.34 24.35
C ILE A 77 -9.51 15.57 25.02
N LEU A 78 -10.53 14.77 24.68
CA LEU A 78 -11.85 14.91 25.29
C LEU A 78 -11.86 14.60 26.79
N ARG A 79 -11.04 13.64 27.25
CA ARG A 79 -10.92 13.29 28.67
C ARG A 79 -10.12 14.30 29.48
N GLU A 80 -9.12 14.95 28.86
CA GLU A 80 -8.36 16.02 29.52
C GLU A 80 -9.22 17.28 29.69
N VAL A 81 -10.08 17.61 28.72
CA VAL A 81 -11.05 18.71 28.82
C VAL A 81 -12.09 18.44 29.92
N ASP A 82 -12.60 17.20 30.04
CA ASP A 82 -13.55 16.80 31.09
C ASP A 82 -12.93 16.78 32.51
N ASN A 83 -11.62 16.54 32.63
CA ASN A 83 -10.91 16.57 33.91
C ASN A 83 -10.46 17.99 34.30
N GLN A 84 -10.18 18.89 33.35
CA GLN A 84 -9.84 20.27 33.68
C GLN A 84 -11.04 21.11 34.14
N GLN A 85 -12.27 20.79 33.73
CA GLN A 85 -13.47 21.41 34.29
C GLN A 85 -13.75 21.03 35.77
N GLN A 86 -13.01 20.07 36.34
CA GLN A 86 -13.14 19.67 37.74
C GLN A 86 -12.15 20.36 38.69
N GLN A 87 -11.27 21.24 38.20
CA GLN A 87 -10.52 22.14 39.08
C GLN A 87 -11.46 23.26 39.55
N SER A 88 -12.25 22.91 40.56
CA SER A 88 -12.92 23.87 41.43
C SER A 88 -11.89 24.89 41.88
N VAL A 89 -12.10 26.16 41.52
CA VAL A 89 -11.54 27.29 42.28
C VAL A 89 -11.69 26.97 43.77
N PRO A 90 -10.63 27.11 44.60
CA PRO A 90 -10.77 26.93 46.04
C PRO A 90 -11.89 27.85 46.52
N PHE A 91 -13.02 27.24 46.90
CA PHE A 91 -14.18 27.94 47.41
C PHE A 91 -13.82 28.48 48.81
N LEU A 92 -13.11 29.61 48.85
CA LEU A 92 -12.74 30.32 50.07
C LEU A 92 -13.80 31.37 50.38
N PHE A 93 -15.03 30.93 50.61
CA PHE A 93 -15.91 31.68 51.49
C PHE A 93 -15.89 30.97 52.84
N THR A 94 -14.81 31.19 53.59
CA THR A 94 -14.85 31.05 55.04
C THR A 94 -15.97 31.97 55.51
N GLU A 95 -16.96 31.41 56.19
CA GLU A 95 -18.20 32.08 56.61
C GLU A 95 -17.96 33.52 57.06
N PHE A 96 -18.25 34.47 56.16
CA PHE A 96 -18.24 35.89 56.47
C PHE A 96 -19.43 36.16 57.39
N ASN A 97 -19.18 36.18 58.70
CA ASN A 97 -20.21 36.51 59.68
C ASN A 97 -20.50 38.02 59.67
N ALA A 98 -21.21 38.48 58.63
CA ALA A 98 -21.64 39.87 58.46
C ALA A 98 -22.42 40.40 59.68
N GLN A 99 -23.06 39.51 60.43
CA GLN A 99 -23.80 39.84 61.65
C GLN A 99 -22.91 40.49 62.72
N ALA A 100 -21.61 40.15 62.80
CA ALA A 100 -20.69 40.75 63.77
C ALA A 100 -20.39 42.23 63.49
N LEU A 101 -20.37 42.64 62.22
CA LEU A 101 -20.17 44.05 61.81
C LEU A 101 -21.45 44.88 61.97
N ILE A 102 -22.60 44.26 61.75
CA ILE A 102 -23.95 44.88 61.76
C ILE A 102 -24.56 44.88 63.17
N ALA A 103 -23.94 44.22 64.15
CA ALA A 103 -24.42 44.19 65.53
C ALA A 103 -24.75 45.62 66.03
N GLN A 104 -26.01 45.82 66.40
CA GLN A 104 -26.52 47.09 66.91
C GLN A 104 -25.80 47.43 68.22
N PHE A 105 -25.59 48.72 68.48
CA PHE A 105 -25.04 49.17 69.76
C PHE A 105 -25.89 48.60 70.90
N PRO A 106 -25.27 48.15 72.02
CA PRO A 106 -26.03 47.82 73.20
C PRO A 106 -26.89 49.04 73.58
N PRO A 107 -28.19 48.86 73.85
CA PRO A 107 -29.06 49.99 74.17
C PRO A 107 -28.53 50.69 75.42
N LEU A 108 -28.06 51.93 75.24
CA LEU A 108 -27.59 52.76 76.33
C LEU A 108 -28.83 53.38 76.99
N GLU A 109 -29.22 52.86 78.15
CA GLU A 109 -30.23 53.51 78.99
C GLU A 109 -29.66 54.83 79.53
N TYR A 110 -30.25 55.94 79.10
CA TYR A 110 -29.86 57.30 79.51
C TYR A 110 -29.93 57.55 81.03
N SER A 111 -30.62 56.68 81.78
CA SER A 111 -30.74 56.70 83.25
C SER A 111 -29.45 56.33 84.00
N LEU A 112 -28.42 55.81 83.32
CA LEU A 112 -27.18 55.36 83.95
C LEU A 112 -26.07 56.42 83.97
N LEU A 113 -26.26 57.58 83.33
CA LEU A 113 -25.23 58.63 83.21
C LEU A 113 -25.08 59.52 84.46
N ASP A 114 -26.05 59.49 85.38
CA ASP A 114 -26.08 60.37 86.57
C ASP A 114 -26.12 59.57 87.91
N GLY A 115 -25.86 58.25 87.83
CA GLY A 115 -25.88 57.32 88.96
C GLY A 115 -24.52 56.66 89.24
N VAL A 116 -24.40 55.99 90.38
CA VAL A 116 -23.17 55.33 90.89
C VAL A 116 -22.58 54.26 89.94
N GLY A 117 -23.28 53.90 88.85
CA GLY A 117 -22.82 52.96 87.81
C GLY A 117 -22.37 53.59 86.48
N ALA A 118 -22.31 54.92 86.37
CA ALA A 118 -21.95 55.62 85.13
C ALA A 118 -20.52 55.29 84.64
N ASP A 119 -19.56 55.23 85.57
CA ASP A 119 -18.16 54.93 85.24
C ASP A 119 -17.98 53.51 84.70
N GLU A 120 -18.69 52.53 85.27
CA GLU A 120 -18.68 51.14 84.79
C GLU A 120 -19.32 51.02 83.40
N ALA A 121 -20.39 51.78 83.14
CA ALA A 121 -21.04 51.84 81.83
C ALA A 121 -20.12 52.43 80.75
N MET A 122 -19.37 53.49 81.08
CA MET A 122 -18.41 54.12 80.19
C MET A 122 -17.23 53.19 79.86
N ILE A 123 -16.71 52.46 80.86
CA ILE A 123 -15.66 51.44 80.66
C ILE A 123 -16.17 50.31 79.74
N ASN A 124 -17.39 49.82 79.96
CA ASN A 124 -18.00 48.78 79.13
C ASN A 124 -18.23 49.26 77.68
N LEU A 125 -18.63 50.52 77.49
CA LEU A 125 -18.79 51.13 76.16
C LEU A 125 -17.44 51.32 75.46
N GLU A 126 -16.42 51.79 76.18
CA GLU A 126 -15.06 51.93 75.66
C GLU A 126 -14.52 50.57 75.21
N GLU A 127 -14.67 49.54 76.04
CA GLU A 127 -14.24 48.18 75.70
C GLU A 127 -15.02 47.63 74.49
N HIS A 128 -16.33 47.86 74.43
CA HIS A 128 -17.16 47.48 73.28
C HIS A 128 -16.70 48.18 71.98
N LEU A 129 -16.42 49.47 72.03
CA LEU A 129 -15.92 50.24 70.88
C LEU A 129 -14.54 49.77 70.44
N ARG A 130 -13.61 49.51 71.38
CA ARG A 130 -12.28 48.96 71.10
C ARG A 130 -12.38 47.60 70.40
N ARG A 131 -13.17 46.67 70.95
CA ARG A 131 -13.42 45.35 70.34
C ARG A 131 -13.97 45.46 68.91
N ARG A 132 -14.87 46.43 68.65
CA ARG A 132 -15.40 46.67 67.28
C ARG A 132 -14.36 47.24 66.32
N ILE A 133 -13.50 48.15 66.79
CA ILE A 133 -12.42 48.70 65.97
C ILE A 133 -11.42 47.60 65.61
N ASP A 134 -11.03 46.78 66.58
CA ASP A 134 -10.10 45.66 66.37
C ASP A 134 -10.68 44.63 65.41
N GLU A 135 -11.96 44.28 65.57
CA GLU A 135 -12.62 43.32 64.67
C GLU A 135 -12.76 43.87 63.25
N ARG A 136 -13.08 45.16 63.08
CA ARG A 136 -13.09 45.80 61.76
C ARG A 136 -11.70 45.78 61.13
N HIS A 137 -10.66 46.05 61.91
CA HIS A 137 -9.28 46.02 61.41
C HIS A 137 -8.88 44.61 60.99
N ARG A 138 -9.19 43.59 61.80
CA ARG A 138 -8.97 42.17 61.50
C ARG A 138 -9.67 41.75 60.20
N LEU A 139 -10.93 42.13 60.03
CA LEU A 139 -11.71 41.80 58.83
C LEU A 139 -11.16 42.50 57.59
N ASN A 140 -10.76 43.78 57.68
CA ASN A 140 -10.13 44.49 56.58
C ASN A 140 -8.81 43.82 56.16
N MET A 141 -7.98 43.40 57.12
CA MET A 141 -6.75 42.67 56.81
C MET A 141 -7.02 41.36 56.09
N LEU A 142 -8.03 40.59 56.53
CA LEU A 142 -8.43 39.36 55.86
C LEU A 142 -8.96 39.62 54.44
N ILE A 143 -9.76 40.66 54.24
CA ILE A 143 -10.26 41.05 52.91
C ILE A 143 -9.09 41.41 51.99
N HIS A 144 -8.11 42.18 52.49
CA HIS A 144 -6.92 42.53 51.70
C HIS A 144 -6.10 41.29 51.32
N GLU A 145 -5.86 40.37 52.26
CA GLU A 145 -5.14 39.13 51.98
C GLU A 145 -5.86 38.26 50.94
N GLN A 146 -7.18 38.13 51.05
CA GLN A 146 -8.00 37.41 50.07
C GLN A 146 -7.98 38.10 48.70
N HIS A 147 -8.07 39.42 48.67
CA HIS A 147 -7.98 40.20 47.44
C HIS A 147 -6.61 40.01 46.76
N ASP A 148 -5.52 40.08 47.51
CA ASP A 148 -4.16 39.91 46.98
C ASP A 148 -3.94 38.49 46.45
N TYR A 149 -4.47 37.48 47.15
CA TYR A 149 -4.47 36.10 46.67
C TYR A 149 -5.24 35.95 45.35
N LEU A 150 -6.48 36.46 45.29
CA LEU A 150 -7.30 36.40 44.08
C LEU A 150 -6.67 37.16 42.91
N HIS A 151 -6.06 38.31 43.19
CA HIS A 151 -5.37 39.09 42.17
C HIS A 151 -4.19 38.30 41.59
N LYS A 152 -3.35 37.71 42.45
CA LYS A 152 -2.22 36.88 42.02
C LYS A 152 -2.68 35.65 41.22
N PHE A 153 -3.70 34.95 41.72
CA PHE A 153 -4.26 33.79 41.02
C PHE A 153 -4.83 34.16 39.64
N THR A 154 -5.51 35.32 39.55
CA THR A 154 -6.05 35.82 38.27
C THR A 154 -4.94 36.16 37.28
N LEU A 155 -3.85 36.77 37.75
CA LEU A 155 -2.67 37.06 36.92
C LEU A 155 -2.01 35.78 36.41
N GLU A 156 -1.84 34.77 37.27
CA GLU A 156 -1.30 33.46 36.88
C GLU A 156 -2.17 32.81 35.81
N LEU A 157 -3.49 32.76 36.01
CA LEU A 157 -4.43 32.23 35.02
C LEU A 157 -4.40 33.00 33.69
N THR A 158 -4.27 34.32 33.74
CA THR A 158 -4.20 35.15 32.53
C THR A 158 -2.91 34.90 31.76
N SER A 159 -1.77 34.80 32.46
CA SER A 159 -0.48 34.46 31.86
C SER A 159 -0.50 33.07 31.20
N ASP A 160 -1.07 32.07 31.87
CA ASP A 160 -1.19 30.71 31.33
C ASP A 160 -2.08 30.68 30.10
N TYR A 161 -3.17 31.45 30.11
CA TYR A 161 -4.07 31.59 28.97
C TYR A 161 -3.38 32.26 27.77
N ASP A 162 -2.64 33.34 27.99
CA ASP A 162 -1.88 34.04 26.94
C ASP A 162 -0.79 33.13 26.34
N SER A 163 -0.09 32.36 27.17
CA SER A 163 0.88 31.36 26.70
C SER A 163 0.20 30.29 25.82
N THR A 164 -0.95 29.79 26.26
CA THR A 164 -1.72 28.78 25.52
C THR A 164 -2.22 29.32 24.17
N ILE A 165 -2.65 30.58 24.11
CA ILE A 165 -3.01 31.23 22.85
C ILE A 165 -1.81 31.33 21.92
N SER A 166 -0.65 31.74 22.44
CA SER A 166 0.58 31.84 21.65
C SER A 166 0.95 30.50 21.02
N ASP A 167 0.94 29.42 21.82
CA ASP A 167 1.20 28.07 21.33
C ASP A 167 0.18 27.63 20.27
N HIS A 168 -1.10 27.98 20.46
CA HIS A 168 -2.16 27.69 19.49
C HIS A 168 -1.92 28.39 18.15
N ASP A 169 -1.53 29.67 18.18
CA ASP A 169 -1.21 30.45 16.98
C ASP A 169 0.01 29.90 16.23
N GLU A 170 1.02 29.41 16.96
CA GLU A 170 2.17 28.73 16.36
C GLU A 170 1.76 27.42 15.68
N LEU A 171 0.94 26.60 16.34
CA LEU A 171 0.43 25.36 15.77
C LEU A 171 -0.44 25.60 14.53
N ILE A 172 -1.23 26.69 14.50
CA ILE A 172 -1.99 27.09 13.30
C ILE A 172 -1.03 27.37 12.14
N LYS A 173 0.01 28.19 12.37
CA LYS A 173 1.00 28.53 11.33
C LYS A 173 1.72 27.30 10.79
N GLU A 174 2.12 26.38 11.67
CA GLU A 174 2.74 25.12 11.26
C GLU A 174 1.78 24.27 10.40
N ASN A 175 0.52 24.16 10.82
CA ASN A 175 -0.50 23.40 10.09
C ASN A 175 -0.78 23.99 8.70
N GLU A 176 -0.80 25.32 8.57
CA GLU A 176 -0.91 25.99 7.28
C GLU A 176 0.28 25.66 6.36
N GLN A 177 1.50 25.65 6.90
CA GLN A 177 2.70 25.30 6.15
C GLN A 177 2.69 23.84 5.71
N GLN A 178 2.33 22.91 6.60
CA GLN A 178 2.16 21.50 6.27
C GLN A 178 1.08 21.31 5.20
N SER A 179 -0.04 22.01 5.31
CA SER A 179 -1.13 22.00 4.32
C SER A 179 -0.71 22.52 2.94
N LYS A 180 0.21 23.49 2.86
CA LYS A 180 0.81 23.93 1.58
C LYS A 180 1.70 22.84 1.00
N THR A 181 2.56 22.22 1.81
CA THR A 181 3.43 21.11 1.39
C THR A 181 2.61 19.93 0.87
N ILE A 182 1.54 19.54 1.56
CA ILE A 182 0.62 18.48 1.12
C ILE A 182 0.03 18.81 -0.25
N ARG A 183 -0.44 20.04 -0.47
CA ARG A 183 -0.96 20.48 -1.79
C ARG A 183 0.08 20.37 -2.90
N HIS A 184 1.33 20.76 -2.62
CA HIS A 184 2.42 20.62 -3.58
C HIS A 184 2.73 19.15 -3.90
N LEU A 185 2.82 18.29 -2.89
CA LEU A 185 3.05 16.86 -3.06
C LEU A 185 1.91 16.19 -3.83
N GLN A 186 0.65 16.52 -3.53
CA GLN A 186 -0.51 16.02 -4.27
C GLN A 186 -0.46 16.40 -5.75
N THR A 187 -0.07 17.64 -6.06
CA THR A 187 0.09 18.09 -7.46
C THR A 187 1.20 17.31 -8.15
N ARG A 188 2.32 17.07 -7.46
CA ARG A 188 3.45 16.29 -7.99
C ARG A 188 3.06 14.84 -8.24
N ILE A 189 2.31 14.21 -7.35
CA ILE A 189 1.79 12.85 -7.49
C ILE A 189 0.92 12.76 -8.75
N LYS A 190 -0.06 13.65 -8.92
CA LYS A 190 -0.93 13.67 -10.10
C LYS A 190 -0.15 13.76 -11.42
N LEU A 191 0.91 14.58 -11.45
CA LEU A 191 1.78 14.70 -12.63
C LEU A 191 2.57 13.41 -12.91
N LEU A 192 3.10 12.77 -11.86
CA LEU A 192 3.82 11.50 -11.97
C LEU A 192 2.89 10.36 -12.42
N GLU A 193 1.65 10.31 -11.90
CA GLU A 193 0.63 9.34 -12.32
C GLU A 193 0.28 9.50 -13.80
N LYS A 194 0.09 10.74 -14.27
CA LYS A 194 -0.14 11.02 -15.70
C LYS A 194 1.03 10.50 -16.55
N SER A 195 2.25 10.86 -16.17
CA SER A 195 3.46 10.42 -16.89
C SER A 195 3.61 8.90 -16.88
N GLN A 196 3.34 8.23 -15.76
CA GLN A 196 3.38 6.78 -15.64
C GLN A 196 2.35 6.11 -16.55
N ASN A 197 1.13 6.65 -16.64
CA ASN A 197 0.10 6.16 -17.54
C ASN A 197 0.51 6.30 -19.01
N ASP A 198 1.12 7.42 -19.38
CA ASP A 198 1.62 7.65 -20.75
C ASP A 198 2.75 6.67 -21.11
N PHE A 199 3.67 6.40 -20.18
CA PHE A 199 4.68 5.35 -20.35
C PHE A 199 4.03 3.96 -20.48
N TYR A 200 3.07 3.61 -19.63
CA TYR A 200 2.39 2.32 -19.69
C TYR A 200 1.68 2.08 -21.03
N LYS A 201 1.01 3.11 -21.56
CA LYS A 201 0.40 3.05 -22.91
C LYS A 201 1.44 2.80 -24.00
N THR A 202 2.56 3.52 -23.93
CA THR A 202 3.66 3.37 -24.89
C THR A 202 4.28 1.99 -24.82
N THR A 203 4.56 1.47 -23.63
CA THR A 203 5.08 0.11 -23.42
C THR A 203 4.14 -0.94 -23.99
N ASN A 204 2.84 -0.84 -23.71
CA ASN A 204 1.84 -1.77 -24.24
C ASN A 204 1.76 -1.72 -25.77
N GLN A 205 1.89 -0.53 -26.37
CA GLN A 205 1.93 -0.38 -27.81
C GLN A 205 3.14 -1.09 -28.42
N MET A 206 4.34 -0.83 -27.87
CA MET A 206 5.57 -1.48 -28.30
C MET A 206 5.55 -3.00 -28.09
N GLU A 207 4.86 -3.50 -27.07
CA GLU A 207 4.70 -4.93 -26.80
C GLU A 207 3.79 -5.60 -27.84
N ARG A 208 2.67 -4.95 -28.22
CA ARG A 208 1.79 -5.44 -29.29
C ARG A 208 2.51 -5.49 -30.63
N GLU A 209 3.28 -4.46 -30.94
CA GLU A 209 4.10 -4.41 -32.17
C GLU A 209 5.15 -5.53 -32.17
N ASN A 210 5.85 -5.74 -31.05
CA ASN A 210 6.78 -6.85 -30.90
C ASN A 210 6.12 -8.22 -31.07
N LYS A 211 4.95 -8.44 -30.47
CA LYS A 211 4.17 -9.68 -30.65
C LYS A 211 3.81 -9.91 -32.12
N THR A 212 3.35 -8.85 -32.80
CA THR A 212 3.00 -8.90 -34.22
C THR A 212 4.22 -9.21 -35.08
N LEU A 213 5.36 -8.56 -34.83
CA LEU A 213 6.61 -8.82 -35.55
C LEU A 213 7.13 -10.24 -35.31
N LYS A 214 7.04 -10.74 -34.08
CA LYS A 214 7.40 -12.13 -33.76
C LYS A 214 6.55 -13.14 -34.51
N SER A 215 5.22 -12.94 -34.56
CA SER A 215 4.32 -13.79 -35.36
C SER A 215 4.71 -13.77 -36.85
N LYS A 216 4.96 -12.58 -37.41
CA LYS A 216 5.40 -12.46 -38.82
C LYS A 216 6.72 -13.19 -39.09
N ILE A 217 7.67 -13.11 -38.17
CA ILE A 217 8.94 -13.84 -38.28
C ILE A 217 8.71 -15.36 -38.22
N GLU A 218 7.82 -15.82 -37.34
CA GLU A 218 7.46 -17.24 -37.23
C GLU A 218 6.77 -17.76 -38.51
N ASP A 219 5.81 -17.00 -39.05
CA ASP A 219 5.12 -17.31 -40.31
C ASP A 219 6.13 -17.44 -41.47
N ARG A 220 7.05 -16.47 -41.60
CA ARG A 220 8.11 -16.51 -42.62
C ARG A 220 9.07 -17.67 -42.42
N ASN A 221 9.39 -18.02 -41.18
CA ASN A 221 10.22 -19.19 -40.89
C ASN A 221 9.51 -20.50 -41.29
N ASN A 222 8.21 -20.60 -41.07
CA ASN A 222 7.41 -21.75 -41.47
C ASN A 222 7.31 -21.86 -42.99
N GLU A 223 7.11 -20.73 -43.68
CA GLU A 223 7.15 -20.64 -45.15
C GLU A 223 8.51 -21.11 -45.70
N ILE A 224 9.61 -20.60 -45.14
CA ILE A 224 10.97 -21.03 -45.52
C ILE A 224 11.17 -22.53 -45.29
N LYS A 225 10.68 -23.09 -44.17
CA LYS A 225 10.77 -24.53 -43.91
C LYS A 225 9.99 -25.34 -44.95
N SER A 226 8.78 -24.92 -45.31
CA SER A 226 7.96 -25.58 -46.33
C SER A 226 8.66 -25.57 -47.70
N LEU A 227 9.14 -24.40 -48.15
CA LEU A 227 9.86 -24.26 -49.41
C LEU A 227 11.16 -25.09 -49.44
N LYS A 228 11.87 -25.19 -48.31
CA LYS A 228 13.05 -26.07 -48.22
C LYS A 228 12.67 -27.55 -48.30
N ALA A 229 11.55 -27.96 -47.73
CA ALA A 229 11.06 -29.34 -47.80
C ALA A 229 10.63 -29.70 -49.22
N GLU A 230 9.89 -28.81 -49.88
CA GLU A 230 9.48 -28.96 -51.29
C GLU A 230 10.70 -29.05 -52.21
N ARG A 231 11.67 -28.14 -52.08
CA ARG A 231 12.92 -28.19 -52.86
C ARG A 231 13.72 -29.48 -52.63
N ARG A 232 13.71 -30.05 -51.42
CA ARG A 232 14.35 -31.35 -51.14
C ARG A 232 13.61 -32.50 -51.83
N LYS A 233 12.28 -32.48 -51.82
CA LYS A 233 11.44 -33.46 -52.51
C LYS A 233 11.71 -33.43 -54.02
N ASP A 234 11.69 -32.24 -54.63
CA ASP A 234 11.98 -32.07 -56.06
C ASP A 234 13.38 -32.56 -56.42
N LYS A 235 14.37 -32.31 -55.56
CA LYS A 235 15.73 -32.80 -55.75
C LYS A 235 15.79 -34.34 -55.76
N ILE A 236 15.12 -34.99 -54.81
CA ILE A 236 15.04 -36.46 -54.72
C ILE A 236 14.31 -37.02 -55.94
N ASP A 237 13.18 -36.43 -56.34
CA ASP A 237 12.41 -36.85 -57.50
C ASP A 237 13.22 -36.75 -58.79
N PHE A 238 14.02 -35.69 -58.94
CA PHE A 238 14.94 -35.53 -60.06
C PHE A 238 16.10 -36.54 -60.05
N GLU A 239 16.73 -36.77 -58.90
CA GLU A 239 17.77 -37.79 -58.73
C GLU A 239 17.25 -39.19 -59.06
N ASN A 240 16.03 -39.52 -58.65
CA ASN A 240 15.39 -40.79 -58.96
C ASN A 240 15.12 -40.94 -60.46
N LYS A 241 14.61 -39.88 -61.13
CA LYS A 241 14.44 -39.87 -62.60
C LYS A 241 15.76 -40.08 -63.33
N LEU A 242 16.84 -39.44 -62.88
CA LEU A 242 18.18 -39.63 -63.43
C LEU A 242 18.65 -41.08 -63.29
N LYS A 243 18.50 -41.68 -62.10
CA LYS A 243 18.86 -43.09 -61.85
C LYS A 243 18.09 -44.05 -62.74
N ILE A 244 16.78 -43.83 -62.92
CA ILE A 244 15.96 -44.63 -63.83
C ILE A 244 16.50 -44.53 -65.25
N LYS A 245 16.80 -43.31 -65.74
CA LYS A 245 17.32 -43.11 -67.10
C LYS A 245 18.70 -43.73 -67.30
N ILE A 246 19.58 -43.66 -66.30
CA ILE A 246 20.89 -44.31 -66.31
C ILE A 246 20.72 -45.84 -66.42
N ASN A 247 19.88 -46.44 -65.56
CA ASN A 247 19.61 -47.88 -65.61
C ASN A 247 19.00 -48.31 -66.96
N GLU A 248 18.10 -47.52 -67.54
CA GLU A 248 17.54 -47.79 -68.87
C GLU A 248 18.63 -47.81 -69.95
N LEU A 249 19.55 -46.82 -69.93
CA LEU A 249 20.67 -46.76 -70.87
C LEU A 249 21.66 -47.91 -70.67
N GLU A 250 21.95 -48.28 -69.42
CA GLU A 250 22.79 -49.43 -69.09
C GLU A 250 22.18 -50.75 -69.61
N GLN A 251 20.85 -50.92 -69.46
CA GLN A 251 20.14 -52.09 -69.99
C GLN A 251 20.16 -52.14 -71.52
N GLN A 252 19.95 -51.00 -72.19
CA GLN A 252 20.06 -50.91 -73.65
C GLN A 252 21.46 -51.29 -74.12
N TYR A 253 22.50 -50.71 -73.51
CA TYR A 253 23.88 -51.02 -73.82
C TYR A 253 24.20 -52.51 -73.62
N LEU A 254 23.74 -53.10 -72.52
CA LEU A 254 23.93 -54.52 -72.23
C LEU A 254 23.23 -55.41 -73.27
N ASN A 255 22.02 -55.04 -73.71
CA ASN A 255 21.27 -55.78 -74.72
C ASN A 255 21.93 -55.67 -76.10
N ASP A 256 22.44 -54.49 -76.47
CA ASP A 256 23.19 -54.30 -77.72
C ASP A 256 24.47 -55.15 -77.71
N LEU A 257 25.18 -55.18 -76.58
CA LEU A 257 26.40 -55.97 -76.42
C LEU A 257 26.11 -57.48 -76.53
N LYS A 258 25.05 -57.98 -75.89
CA LYS A 258 24.56 -59.36 -76.07
C LYS A 258 24.18 -59.66 -77.51
N THR A 259 23.51 -58.72 -78.19
CA THR A 259 23.11 -58.89 -79.58
C THR A 259 24.33 -58.99 -80.49
N LYS A 260 25.35 -58.15 -80.24
CA LYS A 260 26.64 -58.21 -80.95
C LYS A 260 27.41 -59.50 -80.68
N GLU A 261 27.43 -59.99 -79.43
CA GLU A 261 28.03 -61.29 -79.10
C GLU A 261 27.35 -62.45 -79.81
N ILE A 262 26.01 -62.46 -79.89
CA ILE A 262 25.25 -63.49 -80.61
C ILE A 262 25.58 -63.43 -82.11
N GLN A 263 25.63 -62.22 -82.70
CA GLN A 263 26.04 -62.03 -84.09
C GLN A 263 27.45 -62.57 -84.36
N MET A 264 28.41 -62.28 -83.47
CA MET A 264 29.77 -62.81 -83.57
C MET A 264 29.80 -64.33 -83.48
N ARG A 265 29.11 -64.92 -82.51
CA ARG A 265 29.00 -66.39 -82.38
C ARG A 265 28.36 -67.05 -83.60
N GLU A 266 27.39 -66.39 -84.22
CA GLU A 266 26.77 -66.89 -85.45
C GLU A 266 27.75 -66.82 -86.64
N ILE A 267 28.54 -65.76 -86.75
CA ILE A 267 29.62 -65.66 -87.75
C ILE A 267 30.67 -66.74 -87.51
N GLU A 268 31.08 -66.96 -86.26
CA GLU A 268 32.01 -68.03 -85.87
C GLU A 268 31.45 -69.39 -86.24
N ARG A 269 30.17 -69.65 -85.95
CA ARG A 269 29.50 -70.90 -86.33
C ARG A 269 29.49 -71.10 -87.83
N GLN A 270 29.14 -70.08 -88.61
CA GLN A 270 29.18 -70.14 -90.06
C GLN A 270 30.60 -70.36 -90.60
N HIS A 271 31.61 -69.79 -89.93
CA HIS A 271 33.01 -70.01 -90.25
C HIS A 271 33.43 -71.44 -89.91
N ASP A 272 33.02 -71.99 -88.76
CA ASP A 272 33.27 -73.37 -88.36
C ASP A 272 32.57 -74.37 -89.26
N ASP A 273 31.35 -74.09 -89.71
CA ASP A 273 30.62 -74.87 -90.70
C ASP A 273 31.38 -74.88 -92.04
N LYS A 274 31.90 -73.72 -92.48
CA LYS A 274 32.77 -73.61 -93.66
C LYS A 274 34.09 -74.36 -93.48
N LEU A 275 34.73 -74.25 -92.32
CA LEU A 275 35.95 -75.00 -91.99
C LEU A 275 35.68 -76.51 -91.94
N ASN A 276 34.53 -76.95 -91.44
CA ASN A 276 34.12 -78.35 -91.47
C ASN A 276 33.88 -78.85 -92.90
N ILE A 277 33.29 -78.02 -93.77
CA ILE A 277 33.18 -78.31 -95.20
C ILE A 277 34.58 -78.44 -95.82
N ILE A 278 35.51 -77.52 -95.52
CA ILE A 278 36.91 -77.60 -95.99
C ILE A 278 37.63 -78.83 -95.43
N ARG A 279 37.42 -79.19 -94.15
CA ARG A 279 37.96 -80.44 -93.56
C ARG A 279 37.35 -81.68 -94.22
N SER A 280 36.06 -81.65 -94.60
CA SER A 280 35.41 -82.73 -95.34
C SER A 280 35.94 -82.88 -96.77
N MET A 281 36.42 -81.77 -97.37
CA MET A 281 37.10 -81.77 -98.67
C MET A 281 38.60 -82.12 -98.55
N ALA A 282 39.25 -81.78 -97.43
CA ALA A 282 40.65 -82.12 -97.14
C ALA A 282 40.83 -83.57 -96.62
N ALA A 283 39.74 -84.25 -96.25
CA ALA A 283 39.74 -85.68 -95.91
C ALA A 283 40.06 -86.61 -97.09
N THR A 284 40.29 -86.05 -98.30
CA THR A 284 40.96 -86.72 -99.42
C THR A 284 42.32 -86.08 -99.73
N ASN A 285 43.19 -85.85 -98.75
CA ASN A 285 44.64 -86.03 -98.90
C ASN A 285 45.39 -85.69 -97.61
N THR A 286 46.27 -86.62 -97.26
CA THR A 286 47.45 -86.50 -96.39
C THR A 286 47.24 -86.18 -94.91
N ASN A 287 47.52 -87.22 -94.13
CA ASN A 287 47.98 -87.19 -92.74
C ASN A 287 49.08 -86.14 -92.53
N THR A 288 49.00 -85.35 -91.46
CA THR A 288 50.03 -85.30 -90.40
C THR A 288 49.48 -84.52 -89.19
N PRO A 289 49.80 -84.96 -87.95
CA PRO A 289 49.35 -84.30 -86.73
C PRO A 289 50.41 -83.29 -86.25
N THR A 290 49.96 -82.15 -85.74
CA THR A 290 50.79 -81.33 -84.83
C THR A 290 49.98 -80.98 -83.60
N ASN A 291 50.47 -81.49 -82.49
CA ASN A 291 50.03 -81.31 -81.12
C ASN A 291 50.44 -79.91 -80.65
N GLU A 292 49.49 -79.06 -80.27
CA GLU A 292 49.70 -78.03 -79.26
C GLU A 292 48.48 -78.03 -78.32
N ASN A 293 48.62 -78.76 -77.23
CA ASN A 293 47.90 -78.52 -75.99
C ASN A 293 48.92 -77.95 -75.02
N VAL A 294 48.71 -76.73 -74.53
CA VAL A 294 48.62 -76.45 -73.08
C VAL A 294 47.74 -75.21 -72.91
N TYR A 295 46.49 -75.44 -72.56
CA TYR A 295 45.74 -74.55 -71.67
C TYR A 295 46.54 -74.35 -70.40
N GLN A 296 46.63 -73.10 -69.90
CA GLN A 296 46.16 -72.78 -68.55
C GLN A 296 46.39 -71.31 -68.20
N ASN A 297 45.28 -70.57 -68.17
CA ASN A 297 45.05 -69.59 -67.12
C ASN A 297 45.13 -70.31 -65.76
N PRO A 298 45.70 -69.68 -64.72
CA PRO A 298 44.88 -69.52 -63.53
C PRO A 298 45.02 -68.16 -62.85
N LEU A 299 43.83 -67.63 -62.54
CA LEU A 299 43.45 -66.75 -61.44
C LEU A 299 44.39 -66.79 -60.21
N SER A 300 44.70 -65.62 -59.64
CA SER A 300 44.57 -65.32 -58.19
C SER A 300 45.41 -64.12 -57.77
N ALA A 301 44.75 -63.21 -57.02
CA ALA A 301 45.24 -62.44 -55.86
C ALA A 301 44.90 -60.94 -56.00
N ARG A 302 43.90 -60.41 -55.28
CA ARG A 302 43.89 -60.08 -53.84
C ARG A 302 44.68 -58.78 -53.54
N LYS A 303 43.96 -57.86 -52.86
CA LYS A 303 44.39 -56.81 -51.92
C LYS A 303 44.83 -55.43 -52.47
N ARG A 304 44.00 -54.45 -52.10
CA ARG A 304 44.25 -53.45 -51.01
C ARG A 304 44.89 -52.11 -51.40
N CYS A 305 44.08 -51.08 -51.13
CA CYS A 305 44.38 -49.71 -50.65
C CYS A 305 45.30 -48.82 -51.49
N GLN A 306 44.83 -47.58 -51.71
CA GLN A 306 45.45 -46.41 -51.07
C GLN A 306 44.46 -45.24 -51.01
N SER A 307 44.09 -44.91 -49.78
CA SER A 307 43.77 -43.56 -49.31
C SER A 307 45.07 -42.79 -49.06
N GLU A 308 45.06 -41.48 -49.31
CA GLU A 308 45.76 -40.41 -48.57
C GLU A 308 45.40 -39.10 -49.29
N GLU A 309 44.51 -38.23 -48.80
CA GLU A 309 44.50 -37.45 -47.55
C GLU A 309 45.70 -36.49 -47.37
N ARG A 310 45.39 -35.18 -47.42
CA ARG A 310 46.05 -34.09 -46.66
C ARG A 310 45.01 -32.97 -46.53
N ILE A 311 44.31 -32.88 -45.39
CA ILE A 311 44.70 -32.20 -44.13
C ILE A 311 44.82 -30.68 -44.30
N LEU A 312 43.91 -29.95 -43.65
CA LEU A 312 44.23 -28.95 -42.62
C LEU A 312 43.12 -28.94 -41.55
N GLN A 313 43.43 -29.61 -40.45
CA GLN A 313 42.97 -29.41 -39.06
C GLN A 313 43.69 -28.18 -38.46
N GLU A 314 43.37 -27.52 -37.34
CA GLU A 314 42.72 -27.85 -36.05
C GLU A 314 42.55 -26.50 -35.29
N ALA A 315 41.43 -26.15 -34.61
CA ALA A 315 40.93 -26.57 -33.28
C ALA A 315 41.16 -25.49 -32.16
N PRO A 316 40.92 -25.77 -30.85
CA PRO A 316 39.72 -25.33 -30.12
C PRO A 316 40.03 -24.50 -28.85
N THR A 317 39.03 -23.98 -28.13
CA THR A 317 39.07 -23.80 -26.64
C THR A 317 37.71 -23.38 -26.03
N GLN A 318 37.51 -23.76 -24.76
CA GLN A 318 36.31 -23.60 -23.95
C GLN A 318 36.33 -22.33 -23.06
N SER A 319 35.14 -21.74 -22.82
CA SER A 319 34.66 -20.91 -21.65
C SER A 319 35.35 -19.56 -21.33
N PRO A 320 34.73 -18.52 -20.67
CA PRO A 320 33.60 -18.50 -19.70
C PRO A 320 32.59 -17.29 -19.76
N SER A 321 31.59 -17.33 -18.86
CA SER A 321 30.93 -16.26 -18.04
C SER A 321 30.39 -14.90 -18.57
N SER A 322 29.28 -14.50 -17.92
CA SER A 322 28.72 -13.16 -17.66
C SER A 322 28.07 -12.33 -18.79
N ARG A 323 26.73 -12.37 -18.79
CA ARG A 323 25.87 -11.24 -19.16
C ARG A 323 25.85 -10.22 -18.01
N GLN A 324 26.39 -9.02 -18.22
CA GLN A 324 25.96 -7.80 -17.51
C GLN A 324 25.83 -6.67 -18.54
N ALA A 325 24.65 -6.07 -18.60
CA ALA A 325 24.36 -4.89 -19.39
C ALA A 325 24.94 -3.63 -18.70
N PRO A 326 25.33 -2.58 -19.45
CA PRO A 326 25.75 -1.33 -18.82
C PRO A 326 24.54 -0.63 -18.18
N ALA A 327 24.65 -0.39 -16.87
CA ALA A 327 23.76 0.47 -16.11
C ALA A 327 24.01 1.95 -16.48
N VAL A 328 22.96 2.65 -16.88
CA VAL A 328 22.94 4.11 -17.05
C VAL A 328 22.82 4.75 -15.65
N PRO A 329 23.67 5.74 -15.28
CA PRO A 329 23.57 6.39 -13.99
C PRO A 329 22.44 7.45 -13.97
N PRO A 330 21.71 7.63 -12.85
CA PRO A 330 20.76 8.72 -12.72
C PRO A 330 21.51 10.04 -12.46
N LYS A 331 21.23 11.05 -13.29
CA LYS A 331 21.63 12.44 -13.06
C LYS A 331 20.91 12.96 -11.80
N ARG A 332 21.68 13.23 -10.75
CA ARG A 332 21.25 14.06 -9.61
C ARG A 332 21.04 15.49 -10.10
N PHE A 333 19.78 15.95 -10.10
CA PHE A 333 19.49 17.38 -9.99
C PHE A 333 19.56 17.76 -8.52
N ARG A 334 20.54 18.60 -8.17
CA ARG A 334 20.50 19.43 -6.97
C ARG A 334 19.63 20.63 -7.29
N THR A 335 18.56 20.78 -6.52
CA THR A 335 17.91 22.06 -6.17
C THR A 335 18.05 22.22 -4.69
#